data_AF-A0A7D4AET2-F1
#
_entry.id   AF-A0A7D4AET2-F1
#
_cell.length_a   1.000
_cell.length_b   1.000
_cell.length_c   1.000
_cell.angle_alpha   90.00
_cell.angle_beta   90.00
_cell.angle_gamma   90.00
#
_symmetry.space_group_name_H-M   'P 1'
#
loop_
_entity.id
_entity.type
_entity.pdbx_description
1 polymer ?
#
loop_
_entity_poly.entity_id
_entity_poly.type
_entity_poly.pdbx_seq_one_letter_code
_entity_poly.pdbx_strand_id
1 'polypeptide(L)'
;MKQVIRYLAAPLLGAALLAACARQEASPALPAASALSQNASAPGFPEGFETGTKTAYTSGSVTLGSGSWTLNDALIGNTTADAKTGSQSARVRNSGTLSMNFDLSGGAGVVTVAHARYGTDASGTWELWASANSGSSYAKVGSTITTSSTALSTASFTVNLAGTVRLQVRKTDGTTNRLNFDNITVESYGGTGTGGGGTPTIGKKFLFDASHGELAGNADWALDVDAGVVPRYPTPAASGITASTPETYWTAALSSWGVALVKLGNSVENLPSGTAITYGNTSNPQDLANYSVFVVDEPNNLFTASEKTAILTFVKNGGGLFMISDHTQSDRDNDGYDSPAIWNDLMTNNSVQNNPFGYSIALTNISETTSNVLASSANVILHGSQGNVTQLKFSNGATITKASGSQATPLIWQGSSAQGLSNIMCATSTFGTGRVCCITDSSPADDGTGSPGNTVYPGWTEISSHAPLHMNASLWLAKQQ
;
A
#
# COMPACT_ATOMS: atom_id res chain seq x y z
N MET A 1 -11.05 -94.53 -45.40
CA MET A 1 -10.44 -94.60 -46.75
C MET A 1 -10.09 -93.17 -47.16
N LYS A 2 -8.82 -92.93 -47.52
CA LYS A 2 -8.19 -91.68 -48.01
C LYS A 2 -7.86 -90.62 -46.93
N GLN A 3 -6.68 -90.00 -46.85
CA GLN A 3 -5.31 -90.25 -47.33
C GLN A 3 -4.43 -89.13 -46.70
N VAL A 4 -3.24 -89.50 -46.20
CA VAL A 4 -1.91 -88.81 -46.20
C VAL A 4 -1.76 -87.30 -45.84
N ILE A 5 -0.82 -86.98 -44.92
CA ILE A 5 0.46 -86.23 -45.09
C ILE A 5 0.88 -85.54 -43.76
N ARG A 6 2.15 -85.77 -43.38
CA ARG A 6 2.89 -85.17 -42.26
C ARG A 6 3.36 -83.74 -42.58
N TYR A 7 3.54 -82.89 -41.56
CA TYR A 7 4.80 -82.21 -41.18
C TYR A 7 4.58 -80.85 -40.46
N LEU A 8 5.31 -80.71 -39.34
CA LEU A 8 6.09 -79.54 -38.84
C LEU A 8 5.52 -78.11 -38.72
N ALA A 9 5.98 -77.49 -37.62
CA ALA A 9 6.41 -76.08 -37.45
C ALA A 9 5.45 -75.07 -36.78
N ALA A 10 5.83 -74.74 -35.54
CA ALA A 10 6.06 -73.42 -34.93
C ALA A 10 4.95 -72.32 -34.92
N PRO A 11 4.90 -71.52 -33.82
CA PRO A 11 3.74 -70.68 -33.50
C PRO A 11 3.85 -69.27 -34.10
N LEU A 12 2.72 -68.68 -34.47
CA LEU A 12 2.62 -67.25 -34.78
C LEU A 12 1.37 -66.65 -34.11
N LEU A 13 1.63 -65.53 -33.43
CA LEU A 13 0.73 -64.39 -33.20
C LEU A 13 -0.54 -64.57 -32.34
N GLY A 14 -0.45 -64.05 -31.13
CA GLY A 14 -1.59 -63.63 -30.32
C GLY A 14 -1.20 -62.43 -29.45
N ALA A 15 -1.00 -61.26 -30.06
CA ALA A 15 -0.86 -60.00 -29.32
C ALA A 15 -2.25 -59.56 -28.86
N ALA A 16 -2.61 -59.94 -27.63
CA ALA A 16 -3.79 -59.41 -26.95
C ALA A 16 -3.51 -57.97 -26.52
N LEU A 17 -4.32 -57.02 -27.02
CA LEU A 17 -4.37 -55.66 -26.52
C LEU A 17 -4.82 -55.68 -25.05
N LEU A 18 -3.90 -55.41 -24.13
CA LEU A 18 -4.23 -55.01 -22.77
C LEU A 18 -4.56 -53.51 -22.79
N ALA A 19 -5.84 -53.19 -22.66
CA ALA A 19 -6.30 -51.85 -22.31
C ALA A 19 -5.84 -51.54 -20.87
N ALA A 20 -4.65 -50.94 -20.75
CA ALA A 20 -4.17 -50.39 -19.50
C ALA A 20 -4.98 -49.12 -19.19
N CYS A 21 -5.91 -49.22 -18.23
CA CYS A 21 -6.38 -48.06 -17.48
C CYS A 21 -5.19 -47.47 -16.73
N ALA A 22 -4.48 -46.52 -17.34
CA ALA A 22 -3.62 -45.62 -16.59
C ALA A 22 -4.53 -44.78 -15.70
N ARG A 23 -4.61 -45.12 -14.41
CA ARG A 23 -5.07 -44.17 -13.39
C ARG A 23 -4.17 -42.96 -13.52
N GLN A 24 -4.73 -41.83 -13.95
CA GLN A 24 -4.09 -40.55 -13.83
C GLN A 24 -3.95 -40.29 -12.33
N GLU A 25 -2.75 -40.52 -11.79
CA GLU A 25 -2.42 -40.05 -10.45
C GLU A 25 -2.71 -38.55 -10.46
N ALA A 26 -3.62 -38.13 -9.58
CA ALA A 26 -3.88 -36.72 -9.37
C ALA A 26 -2.53 -36.10 -9.00
N SER A 27 -1.98 -35.29 -9.91
CA SER A 27 -0.85 -34.44 -9.59
C SER A 27 -1.27 -33.66 -8.35
N PRO A 28 -0.52 -33.70 -7.24
CA PRO A 28 -0.90 -32.92 -6.07
C PRO A 28 -1.06 -31.48 -6.54
N ALA A 29 -2.28 -30.95 -6.42
CA ALA A 29 -2.50 -29.54 -6.63
C ALA A 29 -1.48 -28.83 -5.74
N LEU A 30 -0.63 -27.99 -6.35
CA LEU A 30 0.22 -27.10 -5.57
C LEU A 30 -0.71 -26.47 -4.53
N PRO A 31 -0.35 -26.48 -3.23
CA PRO A 31 -1.11 -25.71 -2.27
C PRO A 31 -1.22 -24.31 -2.87
N ALA A 32 -2.46 -23.84 -3.06
CA ALA A 32 -2.69 -22.46 -3.45
C ALA A 32 -1.81 -21.64 -2.51
N ALA A 33 -0.90 -20.85 -3.07
CA ALA A 33 -0.11 -19.93 -2.28
C ALA A 33 -1.13 -19.21 -1.40
N SER A 34 -1.06 -19.44 -0.09
CA SER A 34 -1.85 -18.68 0.85
C SER A 34 -1.48 -17.24 0.54
N ALA A 35 -2.40 -16.50 -0.08
CA ALA A 35 -2.18 -15.10 -0.37
C ALA A 35 -1.66 -14.49 0.92
N LEU A 36 -0.45 -13.93 0.89
CA LEU A 36 0.03 -13.13 2.00
C LEU A 36 -1.09 -12.13 2.24
N SER A 37 -1.80 -12.29 3.35
CA SER A 37 -2.79 -11.29 3.74
C SER A 37 -1.94 -10.07 4.03
N GLN A 38 -2.00 -9.12 3.11
CA GLN A 38 -1.35 -7.85 3.29
C GLN A 38 -2.07 -7.17 4.45
N ASN A 39 -1.39 -7.15 5.59
CA ASN A 39 -1.96 -6.71 6.85
C ASN A 39 -1.47 -5.30 7.15
N ALA A 40 -2.35 -4.46 7.69
CA ALA A 40 -1.98 -3.12 8.13
C ALA A 40 -0.85 -3.13 9.16
N SER A 41 -0.18 -1.98 9.26
CA SER A 41 0.72 -1.68 10.36
C SER A 41 0.04 -1.95 11.71
N ALA A 42 0.78 -2.54 12.64
CA ALA A 42 0.32 -2.75 14.00
C ALA A 42 0.05 -1.40 14.67
N PRO A 43 -0.93 -1.32 15.59
CA PRO A 43 -1.23 -0.08 16.30
C PRO A 43 0.03 0.54 16.90
N GLY A 44 0.20 1.85 16.72
CA GLY A 44 1.40 2.56 17.17
C GLY A 44 2.54 2.60 16.14
N PHE A 45 2.48 1.86 15.03
CA PHE A 45 3.54 1.84 14.02
C PHE A 45 3.13 2.59 12.73
N PRO A 46 4.09 3.20 12.01
CA PRO A 46 5.54 3.18 12.22
C PRO A 46 6.01 3.93 13.47
N GLU A 47 7.12 3.47 14.07
CA GLU A 47 7.88 4.21 15.08
C GLU A 47 9.04 4.92 14.39
N GLY A 48 8.87 6.23 14.17
CA GLY A 48 9.88 7.12 13.57
C GLY A 48 10.74 7.86 14.61
N PHE A 49 10.55 7.62 15.91
CA PHE A 49 11.26 8.29 17.01
C PHE A 49 11.05 9.81 17.11
N GLU A 50 10.13 10.39 16.33
CA GLU A 50 9.84 11.84 16.28
C GLU A 50 9.16 12.42 17.53
N THR A 51 8.92 11.61 18.55
CA THR A 51 8.36 12.06 19.83
C THR A 51 9.22 11.59 21.00
N GLY A 52 9.15 12.32 22.11
CA GLY A 52 9.95 12.04 23.30
C GLY A 52 11.39 12.54 23.21
N THR A 53 12.09 12.51 24.34
CA THR A 53 13.48 12.97 24.44
C THR A 53 14.22 12.12 25.46
N LYS A 54 15.39 11.62 25.07
CA LYS A 54 16.34 10.96 25.97
C LYS A 54 17.74 11.24 25.46
N THR A 55 18.48 12.12 26.13
CA THR A 55 19.77 12.64 25.65
C THR A 55 20.99 11.88 26.18
N ALA A 56 20.81 11.04 27.19
CA ALA A 56 21.89 10.26 27.81
C ALA A 56 21.87 8.80 27.37
N TYR A 57 23.05 8.17 27.26
CA TYR A 57 23.20 6.74 26.96
C TYR A 57 22.81 5.82 28.12
N THR A 58 22.77 6.33 29.36
CA THR A 58 22.34 5.56 30.54
C THR A 58 20.97 4.94 30.32
N SER A 59 20.78 3.70 30.77
CA SER A 59 19.50 2.99 30.63
C SER A 59 18.32 3.82 31.14
N GLY A 60 17.26 3.91 30.36
CA GLY A 60 16.04 4.60 30.77
C GLY A 60 14.91 4.43 29.77
N SER A 61 13.67 4.56 30.26
CA SER A 61 12.49 4.49 29.42
C SER A 61 12.13 5.88 28.86
N VAL A 62 11.62 5.90 27.64
CA VAL A 62 11.10 7.08 26.95
C VAL A 62 9.76 6.71 26.30
N THR A 63 8.78 7.61 26.36
CA THR A 63 7.52 7.45 25.64
C THR A 63 7.71 8.03 24.24
N LEU A 64 7.51 7.18 23.23
CA LEU A 64 7.62 7.47 21.80
C LEU A 64 6.24 7.32 21.13
N GLY A 65 6.18 7.44 19.80
CA GLY A 65 4.92 7.50 19.06
C GLY A 65 4.15 6.18 19.11
N SER A 66 4.89 5.06 19.11
CA SER A 66 4.32 3.71 19.23
C SER A 66 4.00 3.29 20.65
N GLY A 67 4.56 3.96 21.66
CA GLY A 67 4.42 3.61 23.07
C GLY A 67 5.70 3.79 23.87
N SER A 68 5.79 3.20 25.05
CA SER A 68 6.98 3.29 25.89
C SER A 68 8.07 2.31 25.46
N TRP A 69 9.30 2.80 25.35
CA TRP A 69 10.49 2.02 25.03
C TRP A 69 11.57 2.20 26.08
N THR A 70 12.27 1.12 26.43
CA THR A 70 13.48 1.17 27.26
C THR A 70 14.72 1.18 26.35
N LEU A 71 15.50 2.25 26.46
CA LEU A 71 16.71 2.51 25.71
C LEU A 71 17.92 2.29 26.63
N ASN A 72 18.74 1.29 26.33
CA ASN A 72 19.96 0.96 27.05
C ASN A 72 21.18 1.18 26.16
N ASP A 73 22.18 1.92 26.64
CA ASP A 73 23.32 2.37 25.81
C ASP A 73 22.86 3.00 24.48
N ALA A 74 21.73 3.70 24.58
CA ALA A 74 20.99 4.30 23.49
C ALA A 74 20.37 5.62 23.91
N LEU A 75 20.16 6.53 22.96
CA LEU A 75 19.53 7.84 23.15
C LEU A 75 18.68 8.21 21.92
N ILE A 76 17.88 9.27 22.02
CA ILE A 76 17.21 9.91 20.89
C ILE A 76 18.13 11.04 20.39
N GLY A 77 18.64 10.89 19.17
CA GLY A 77 19.67 11.73 18.58
C GLY A 77 19.11 12.63 17.48
N ASN A 78 19.52 13.90 17.46
CA ASN A 78 19.04 14.92 16.53
C ASN A 78 20.19 15.74 15.91
N THR A 79 21.43 15.26 16.00
CA THR A 79 22.59 15.93 15.43
C THR A 79 22.65 15.73 13.91
N THR A 80 23.44 16.53 13.20
CA THR A 80 23.64 16.37 11.74
C THR A 80 24.31 15.05 11.35
N ALA A 81 25.00 14.38 12.28
CA ALA A 81 25.61 13.07 12.06
C ALA A 81 24.64 11.90 12.30
N ASP A 82 23.46 12.16 12.89
CA ASP A 82 22.39 11.19 12.98
C ASP A 82 21.69 11.05 11.64
N ALA A 83 21.78 9.86 11.05
CA ALA A 83 20.92 9.49 9.94
C ALA A 83 19.48 9.30 10.46
N LYS A 84 18.53 9.97 9.81
CA LYS A 84 17.13 10.08 10.24
C LYS A 84 16.25 10.57 9.10
N THR A 85 14.97 10.29 9.19
CA THR A 85 13.87 10.95 8.48
C THR A 85 13.19 11.88 9.47
N GLY A 86 12.91 13.13 9.09
CA GLY A 86 12.42 14.12 10.06
C GLY A 86 13.53 14.65 11.00
N SER A 87 13.21 14.82 12.27
CA SER A 87 14.01 15.59 13.22
C SER A 87 14.93 14.76 14.10
N GLN A 88 14.62 13.48 14.36
CA GLN A 88 15.43 12.65 15.26
C GLN A 88 15.41 11.15 14.92
N SER A 89 16.34 10.39 15.48
CA SER A 89 16.34 8.92 15.37
C SER A 89 16.95 8.28 16.62
N ALA A 90 16.74 6.98 16.83
CA ALA A 90 17.42 6.27 17.91
C ALA A 90 18.89 6.06 17.58
N ARG A 91 19.80 6.44 18.49
CA ARG A 91 21.25 6.21 18.34
C ARG A 91 21.77 5.26 19.41
N VAL A 92 22.38 4.16 19.01
CA VAL A 92 22.81 3.05 19.89
C VAL A 92 24.31 2.80 19.75
N ARG A 93 25.01 2.49 20.84
CA ARG A 93 26.44 2.12 20.86
C ARG A 93 26.66 0.83 21.67
N ASN A 94 27.92 0.38 21.76
CA ASN A 94 28.32 -0.82 22.50
C ASN A 94 27.44 -2.01 22.10
N SER A 95 26.85 -2.69 23.08
CA SER A 95 25.82 -3.73 22.93
C SER A 95 24.44 -3.22 23.37
N GLY A 96 24.14 -1.95 23.11
CA GLY A 96 22.91 -1.29 23.52
C GLY A 96 21.65 -1.86 22.85
N THR A 97 20.50 -1.54 23.43
CA THR A 97 19.19 -2.10 23.03
C THR A 97 18.09 -1.04 22.98
N LEU A 98 17.14 -1.25 22.07
CA LEU A 98 15.84 -0.59 22.03
C LEU A 98 14.78 -1.65 22.34
N SER A 99 14.06 -1.51 23.46
CA SER A 99 13.14 -2.53 23.95
C SER A 99 11.72 -2.00 24.10
N MET A 100 10.73 -2.64 23.48
CA MET A 100 9.33 -2.30 23.73
C MET A 100 8.93 -2.62 25.17
N ASN A 101 8.17 -1.71 25.80
CA ASN A 101 7.56 -1.93 27.11
C ASN A 101 6.06 -2.29 27.02
N PHE A 102 5.56 -2.55 25.82
CA PHE A 102 4.16 -2.87 25.52
C PHE A 102 4.07 -4.07 24.57
N ASP A 103 2.92 -4.72 24.53
CA ASP A 103 2.63 -5.87 23.69
C ASP A 103 1.86 -5.48 22.43
N LEU A 104 2.28 -6.01 21.29
CA LEU A 104 1.52 -6.03 20.05
C LEU A 104 0.43 -7.11 20.19
N SER A 105 -0.83 -6.72 20.30
CA SER A 105 -1.94 -7.67 20.46
C SER A 105 -2.34 -8.40 19.17
N GLY A 106 -2.04 -7.81 18.01
CA GLY A 106 -2.34 -8.34 16.67
C GLY A 106 -1.28 -9.30 16.09
N GLY A 107 -0.29 -9.70 16.89
CA GLY A 107 0.89 -10.40 16.40
C GLY A 107 1.86 -9.50 15.62
N ALA A 108 2.92 -10.08 15.11
CA ALA A 108 3.92 -9.43 14.25
C ALA A 108 4.23 -10.33 13.05
N GLY A 109 3.94 -9.82 11.85
CA GLY A 109 4.08 -10.50 10.56
C GLY A 109 5.45 -10.19 9.96
N VAL A 110 5.55 -9.09 9.24
CA VAL A 110 6.82 -8.53 8.77
C VAL A 110 7.22 -7.34 9.64
N VAL A 111 8.50 -7.25 10.00
CA VAL A 111 9.07 -6.09 10.69
C VAL A 111 10.16 -5.50 9.81
N THR A 112 10.09 -4.21 9.55
CA THR A 112 11.18 -3.48 8.90
C THR A 112 11.82 -2.49 9.85
N VAL A 113 13.11 -2.24 9.68
CA VAL A 113 13.87 -1.26 10.47
C VAL A 113 14.78 -0.50 9.52
N ALA A 114 14.64 0.82 9.47
CA ALA A 114 15.64 1.66 8.80
C ALA A 114 16.87 1.79 9.71
N HIS A 115 18.05 1.63 9.14
CA HIS A 115 19.30 1.66 9.88
C HIS A 115 20.41 2.31 9.06
N ALA A 116 21.31 2.99 9.75
CA ALA A 116 22.50 3.61 9.17
C ALA A 116 23.59 3.76 10.23
N ARG A 117 24.80 4.01 9.77
CA ARG A 117 25.94 4.31 10.60
C ARG A 117 25.93 5.79 10.98
N TYR A 118 26.28 6.08 12.23
CA TYR A 118 26.41 7.46 12.69
C TYR A 118 27.68 8.12 12.10
N GLY A 119 27.50 9.20 11.34
CA GLY A 119 28.59 9.98 10.75
C GLY A 119 29.74 9.13 10.17
N THR A 120 30.94 9.33 10.70
CA THR A 120 32.17 8.66 10.23
C THR A 120 32.58 7.46 11.07
N ASP A 121 31.70 6.93 11.93
CA ASP A 121 32.02 5.74 12.73
C ASP A 121 32.34 4.53 11.80
N ALA A 122 32.86 3.41 12.34
CA ALA A 122 33.03 2.19 11.55
C ALA A 122 31.72 1.39 11.44
N SER A 123 31.67 0.41 10.53
CA SER A 123 30.52 -0.48 10.38
C SER A 123 30.20 -1.22 11.68
N GLY A 124 28.92 -1.53 11.90
CA GLY A 124 28.47 -2.27 13.08
C GLY A 124 27.42 -3.32 12.77
N THR A 125 27.16 -4.23 13.70
CA THR A 125 26.17 -5.30 13.56
C THR A 125 25.05 -5.20 14.58
N TRP A 126 23.86 -5.62 14.18
CA TRP A 126 22.68 -5.65 15.05
C TRP A 126 21.72 -6.77 14.64
N GLU A 127 20.75 -7.06 15.52
CA GLU A 127 19.78 -8.13 15.37
C GLU A 127 18.39 -7.68 15.84
N LEU A 128 17.34 -8.23 15.20
CA LEU A 128 15.97 -8.15 15.69
C LEU A 128 15.67 -9.35 16.60
N TRP A 129 14.97 -9.10 17.70
CA TRP A 129 14.56 -10.09 18.69
C TRP A 129 13.08 -9.95 19.00
N ALA A 130 12.37 -11.06 19.17
CA ALA A 130 10.94 -11.07 19.48
C ALA A 130 10.67 -11.90 20.76
N SER A 131 9.69 -11.46 21.53
CA SER A 131 9.18 -12.14 22.72
C SER A 131 7.70 -12.45 22.54
N ALA A 132 7.30 -13.69 22.85
CA ALA A 132 5.91 -14.13 22.89
C ALA A 132 5.35 -14.24 24.33
N ASN A 133 6.10 -13.76 25.32
CA ASN A 133 5.78 -13.87 26.75
C ASN A 133 6.02 -12.56 27.50
N SER A 134 5.55 -11.46 26.89
CA SER A 134 5.58 -10.10 27.45
C SER A 134 6.96 -9.64 27.93
N GLY A 135 8.00 -10.02 27.21
CA GLY A 135 9.38 -9.62 27.47
C GLY A 135 10.13 -10.47 28.50
N SER A 136 9.56 -11.57 28.98
CA SER A 136 10.25 -12.48 29.92
C SER A 136 11.45 -13.18 29.28
N SER A 137 11.33 -13.56 28.02
CA SER A 137 12.42 -14.08 27.20
C SER A 137 12.25 -13.65 25.75
N TYR A 138 13.37 -13.55 25.03
CA TYR A 138 13.40 -13.16 23.62
C TYR A 138 14.16 -14.19 22.79
N ALA A 139 13.71 -14.39 21.55
CA ALA A 139 14.40 -15.17 20.53
C ALA A 139 14.80 -14.26 19.36
N LYS A 140 15.95 -14.55 18.74
CA LYS A 140 16.41 -13.82 17.55
C LYS A 140 15.48 -14.11 16.37
N VAL A 141 15.20 -13.08 15.58
CA VAL A 141 14.44 -13.19 14.33
C VAL A 141 15.34 -12.85 13.15
N GLY A 142 15.31 -13.70 12.12
CA GLY A 142 16.07 -13.50 10.89
C GLY A 142 17.59 -13.48 11.09
N SER A 143 18.29 -12.83 10.15
CA SER A 143 19.75 -12.74 10.11
C SER A 143 20.29 -11.60 10.97
N THR A 144 21.59 -11.65 11.28
CA THR A 144 22.32 -10.49 11.78
C THR A 144 22.52 -9.51 10.63
N ILE A 145 22.25 -8.23 10.86
CA ILE A 145 22.42 -7.17 9.87
C ILE A 145 23.74 -6.45 10.11
N THR A 146 24.50 -6.24 9.04
CA THR A 146 25.69 -5.38 9.03
C THR A 146 25.32 -4.03 8.45
N THR A 147 25.55 -2.97 9.21
CA THR A 147 25.32 -1.58 8.79
C THR A 147 26.65 -0.92 8.44
N SER A 148 26.80 -0.54 7.18
CA SER A 148 28.03 0.08 6.65
C SER A 148 27.80 1.47 6.04
N SER A 149 26.58 1.74 5.57
CA SER A 149 26.18 3.00 4.93
C SER A 149 25.87 4.09 5.95
N THR A 150 26.13 5.35 5.58
CA THR A 150 25.67 6.55 6.32
C THR A 150 24.27 7.00 5.89
N ALA A 151 23.80 6.55 4.73
CA ALA A 151 22.41 6.71 4.31
C ALA A 151 21.54 5.58 4.88
N LEU A 152 20.30 5.88 5.25
CA LEU A 152 19.34 4.91 5.76
C LEU A 152 19.11 3.80 4.73
N SER A 153 19.31 2.56 5.15
CA SER A 153 18.91 1.35 4.45
C SER A 153 17.86 0.61 5.28
N THR A 154 16.94 -0.09 4.64
CA THR A 154 15.89 -0.84 5.36
C THR A 154 16.21 -2.33 5.40
N ALA A 155 16.26 -2.90 6.60
CA ALA A 155 16.27 -4.34 6.81
C ALA A 155 14.84 -4.86 7.02
N SER A 156 14.52 -6.03 6.46
CA SER A 156 13.19 -6.66 6.57
C SER A 156 13.30 -8.05 7.19
N PHE A 157 12.39 -8.35 8.12
CA PHE A 157 12.36 -9.58 8.89
C PHE A 157 10.96 -10.20 8.84
N THR A 158 10.87 -11.44 8.40
CA THR A 158 9.65 -12.23 8.53
C THR A 158 9.59 -12.82 9.94
N VAL A 159 8.69 -12.30 10.77
CA VAL A 159 8.48 -12.69 12.18
C VAL A 159 7.40 -13.77 12.29
N ASN A 160 6.23 -13.54 11.70
CA ASN A 160 5.09 -14.46 11.67
C ASN A 160 4.70 -15.05 13.04
N LEU A 161 4.64 -14.20 14.07
CA LEU A 161 4.19 -14.58 15.41
C LEU A 161 2.78 -14.05 15.67
N ALA A 162 1.86 -14.94 16.01
CA ALA A 162 0.51 -14.59 16.44
C ALA A 162 0.45 -14.32 17.95
N GLY A 163 -0.64 -13.70 18.42
CA GLY A 163 -0.83 -13.36 19.83
C GLY A 163 0.01 -12.15 20.25
N THR A 164 0.32 -12.05 21.54
CA THR A 164 1.08 -10.93 22.11
C THR A 164 2.56 -11.04 21.74
N VAL A 165 3.09 -10.02 21.05
CA VAL A 165 4.52 -9.96 20.66
C VAL A 165 5.17 -8.68 21.19
N ARG A 166 6.39 -8.77 21.72
CA ARG A 166 7.28 -7.60 21.95
C ARG A 166 8.54 -7.71 21.11
N LEU A 167 9.04 -6.58 20.64
CA LEU A 167 10.26 -6.51 19.85
C LEU A 167 11.41 -5.85 20.63
N GLN A 168 12.62 -6.26 20.26
CA GLN A 168 13.87 -5.66 20.68
C GLN A 168 14.82 -5.52 19.48
N VAL A 169 15.40 -4.33 19.33
CA VAL A 169 16.57 -4.12 18.46
C VAL A 169 17.81 -4.18 19.33
N ARG A 170 18.77 -5.03 18.97
CA ARG A 170 20.00 -5.23 19.75
C ARG A 170 21.22 -4.99 18.89
N LYS A 171 22.07 -4.05 19.28
CA LYS A 171 23.41 -3.93 18.70
C LYS A 171 24.29 -5.06 19.26
N THR A 172 25.08 -5.72 18.41
CA THR A 172 25.74 -6.98 18.76
C THR A 172 27.26 -6.98 18.63
N ASP A 173 27.85 -6.00 17.96
CA ASP A 173 29.31 -5.96 17.75
C ASP A 173 30.12 -5.51 19.00
N GLY A 174 29.45 -4.99 20.05
CA GLY A 174 30.09 -4.56 21.30
C GLY A 174 31.00 -3.32 21.21
N THR A 175 31.14 -2.71 20.03
CA THR A 175 32.03 -1.57 19.78
C THR A 175 31.39 -0.25 20.17
N THR A 176 32.23 0.75 20.45
CA THR A 176 31.79 2.13 20.73
C THR A 176 31.21 2.85 19.50
N ASN A 177 31.35 2.27 18.29
CA ASN A 177 30.73 2.78 17.08
C ASN A 177 29.21 2.80 17.23
N ARG A 178 28.58 3.82 16.66
CA ARG A 178 27.16 4.10 16.80
C ARG A 178 26.40 3.76 15.53
N LEU A 179 25.21 3.20 15.74
CA LEU A 179 24.21 2.98 14.70
C LEU A 179 22.98 3.82 14.98
N ASN A 180 22.41 4.39 13.93
CA ASN A 180 21.09 5.02 13.94
C ASN A 180 20.04 4.00 13.51
N PHE A 181 18.90 4.00 14.19
CA PHE A 181 17.71 3.24 13.86
C PHE A 181 16.52 4.17 13.78
N ASP A 182 15.71 3.97 12.76
CA ASP A 182 14.58 4.81 12.43
C ASP A 182 13.48 4.00 11.74
N ASN A 183 12.28 4.57 11.62
CA ASN A 183 11.15 4.03 10.85
C ASN A 183 10.94 2.53 11.04
N ILE A 184 10.81 2.09 12.29
CA ILE A 184 10.47 0.70 12.59
C ILE A 184 9.02 0.51 12.16
N THR A 185 8.74 -0.49 11.33
CA THR A 185 7.37 -0.89 10.99
C THR A 185 7.11 -2.30 11.44
N VAL A 186 5.85 -2.58 11.77
CA VAL A 186 5.39 -3.91 12.11
C VAL A 186 4.09 -4.13 11.37
N GLU A 187 4.02 -5.11 10.50
CA GLU A 187 2.75 -5.58 9.94
C GLU A 187 2.08 -6.50 10.96
N SER A 188 0.79 -6.34 11.19
CA SER A 188 0.05 -7.29 12.05
C SER A 188 0.09 -8.68 11.42
N TYR A 189 0.17 -9.76 12.18
CA TYR A 189 0.14 -11.13 11.61
C TYR A 189 -1.27 -11.75 11.62
N GLY A 190 -2.20 -11.14 12.35
CA GLY A 190 -3.53 -11.68 12.60
C GLY A 190 -3.49 -12.67 13.76
N GLY A 191 -4.12 -12.30 14.87
CA GLY A 191 -4.43 -13.23 15.94
C GLY A 191 -5.84 -13.79 15.74
N THR A 192 -6.03 -15.09 15.91
CA THR A 192 -7.34 -15.67 16.21
C THR A 192 -7.77 -15.19 17.60
N GLY A 193 -8.16 -13.92 17.70
CA GLY A 193 -8.76 -13.32 18.88
C GLY A 193 -10.25 -13.58 18.88
N THR A 194 -10.67 -14.60 19.61
CA THR A 194 -12.07 -14.80 19.99
C THR A 194 -12.55 -13.66 20.88
N GLY A 195 -13.52 -12.87 20.41
CA GLY A 195 -14.35 -12.04 21.29
C GLY A 195 -15.01 -10.83 20.62
N GLY A 196 -16.33 -10.91 20.42
CA GLY A 196 -17.21 -9.75 20.14
C GLY A 196 -17.77 -9.72 18.72
N GLY A 197 -19.09 -9.82 18.57
CA GLY A 197 -19.78 -9.82 17.29
C GLY A 197 -19.52 -8.55 16.48
N GLY A 198 -18.88 -8.75 15.34
CA GLY A 198 -18.40 -7.74 14.39
C GLY A 198 -17.12 -8.31 13.79
N THR A 199 -17.14 -8.71 12.52
CA THR A 199 -15.97 -9.30 11.85
C THR A 199 -14.77 -8.37 12.09
N PRO A 200 -13.65 -8.83 12.71
CA PRO A 200 -12.45 -8.02 12.81
C PRO A 200 -11.99 -7.74 11.38
N THR A 201 -12.20 -6.53 10.88
CA THR A 201 -11.60 -6.09 9.63
C THR A 201 -10.11 -6.02 9.89
N ILE A 202 -9.36 -7.01 9.37
CA ILE A 202 -7.91 -6.93 9.30
C ILE A 202 -7.61 -5.67 8.48
N GLY A 203 -6.94 -4.71 9.10
CA GLY A 203 -6.51 -3.49 8.41
C GLY A 203 -5.68 -3.82 7.18
N LYS A 204 -5.72 -2.93 6.19
CA LYS A 204 -5.02 -3.04 4.90
C LYS A 204 -4.03 -1.90 4.72
N LYS A 205 -3.06 -2.12 3.83
CA LYS A 205 -2.03 -1.13 3.48
C LYS A 205 -2.40 -0.41 2.20
N PHE A 206 -2.37 0.92 2.23
CA PHE A 206 -2.61 1.79 1.07
C PHE A 206 -1.32 2.53 0.75
N LEU A 207 -0.96 2.56 -0.53
CA LEU A 207 0.13 3.37 -1.04
C LEU A 207 -0.45 4.50 -1.89
N PHE A 208 -0.13 5.73 -1.54
CA PHE A 208 -0.50 6.93 -2.29
C PHE A 208 0.70 7.36 -3.12
N ASP A 209 0.52 7.48 -4.43
CA ASP A 209 1.58 7.92 -5.33
C ASP A 209 1.91 9.39 -5.08
N ALA A 210 3.20 9.69 -5.09
CA ALA A 210 3.72 11.05 -5.16
C ALA A 210 5.01 11.07 -6.00
N SER A 211 5.13 10.10 -6.91
CA SER A 211 6.34 9.86 -7.70
C SER A 211 6.24 10.25 -9.18
N HIS A 212 5.04 10.60 -9.65
CA HIS A 212 4.71 10.94 -11.04
C HIS A 212 4.15 12.36 -11.17
N GLY A 213 4.67 13.29 -10.37
CA GLY A 213 4.39 14.73 -10.52
C GLY A 213 3.17 15.22 -9.75
N GLU A 214 2.76 14.52 -8.69
CA GLU A 214 1.63 14.89 -7.83
C GLU A 214 1.85 16.21 -7.06
N LEU A 215 3.08 16.74 -7.06
CA LEU A 215 3.43 18.08 -6.55
C LEU A 215 3.78 19.09 -7.67
N ALA A 216 3.51 18.77 -8.94
CA ALA A 216 3.84 19.63 -10.06
C ALA A 216 2.98 20.91 -10.08
N GLY A 217 3.62 22.05 -10.28
CA GLY A 217 2.94 23.34 -10.32
C GLY A 217 2.20 23.65 -9.02
N ASN A 218 0.87 23.61 -9.06
CA ASN A 218 -0.01 23.86 -7.90
C ASN A 218 -0.63 22.56 -7.35
N ALA A 219 -0.35 21.41 -7.97
CA ALA A 219 -0.81 20.12 -7.46
C ALA A 219 -0.20 19.83 -6.08
N ASP A 220 -0.95 19.11 -5.25
CA ASP A 220 -0.53 18.75 -3.90
C ASP A 220 -1.10 17.38 -3.48
N TRP A 221 -1.14 16.44 -4.44
CA TRP A 221 -1.88 15.18 -4.33
C TRP A 221 -1.11 14.13 -3.54
N ALA A 222 -0.69 14.50 -2.32
CA ALA A 222 -0.02 13.65 -1.36
C ALA A 222 -0.80 13.61 -0.04
N LEU A 223 -0.46 12.66 0.84
CA LEU A 223 -1.01 12.63 2.19
C LEU A 223 -0.42 13.69 3.11
N ASP A 224 0.85 14.03 2.86
CA ASP A 224 1.63 14.93 3.70
C ASP A 224 2.85 15.44 2.93
N VAL A 225 3.24 16.69 3.19
CA VAL A 225 4.42 17.34 2.62
C VAL A 225 5.14 18.14 3.71
N ASP A 226 6.37 17.73 3.99
CA ASP A 226 7.25 18.34 4.98
C ASP A 226 8.28 19.24 4.31
N ALA A 227 8.10 20.56 4.44
CA ALA A 227 9.00 21.56 3.88
C ALA A 227 9.28 21.36 2.37
N GLY A 228 8.24 20.98 1.62
CA GLY A 228 8.30 20.73 0.17
C GLY A 228 8.82 19.35 -0.21
N VAL A 229 8.96 18.42 0.75
CA VAL A 229 9.36 17.04 0.52
C VAL A 229 8.25 16.11 0.96
N VAL A 230 7.86 15.15 0.12
CA VAL A 230 6.91 14.10 0.49
C VAL A 230 7.64 13.06 1.34
N PRO A 231 7.36 12.93 2.65
CA PRO A 231 7.92 11.84 3.42
C PRO A 231 7.19 10.55 3.06
N ARG A 232 7.91 9.42 3.04
CA ARG A 232 7.29 8.09 2.88
C ARG A 232 6.22 7.83 3.95
N TYR A 233 6.54 8.16 5.20
CA TYR A 233 5.62 8.08 6.33
C TYR A 233 5.21 9.50 6.71
N PRO A 234 3.92 9.84 6.63
CA PRO A 234 3.42 11.15 7.04
C PRO A 234 3.85 11.55 8.45
N THR A 235 4.14 12.84 8.65
CA THR A 235 4.47 13.43 9.94
C THR A 235 3.43 14.49 10.35
N PRO A 236 2.97 14.52 11.62
CA PRO A 236 3.31 13.60 12.70
C PRO A 236 2.83 12.17 12.43
N ALA A 237 3.48 11.19 13.05
CA ALA A 237 3.27 9.78 12.73
C ALA A 237 1.78 9.36 12.82
N ALA A 238 1.35 8.55 11.84
CA ALA A 238 0.00 7.98 11.76
C ALA A 238 -0.42 7.22 13.04
N SER A 239 0.55 6.69 13.76
CA SER A 239 0.37 6.02 15.05
C SER A 239 -0.26 6.89 16.14
N GLY A 240 -0.16 8.22 16.02
CA GLY A 240 -0.82 9.18 16.90
C GLY A 240 -2.29 9.44 16.56
N ILE A 241 -2.82 8.91 15.46
CA ILE A 241 -4.20 9.12 15.04
C ILE A 241 -5.16 8.34 15.95
N THR A 242 -6.15 9.05 16.47
CA THR A 242 -7.25 8.51 17.29
C THR A 242 -8.58 8.82 16.62
N ALA A 243 -9.68 8.29 17.15
CA ALA A 243 -11.03 8.63 16.70
C ALA A 243 -11.34 10.15 16.76
N SER A 244 -10.64 10.90 17.63
CA SER A 244 -10.81 12.35 17.79
C SER A 244 -9.85 13.21 16.97
N THR A 245 -8.86 12.60 16.30
CA THR A 245 -7.87 13.36 15.52
C THR A 245 -8.57 14.04 14.34
N PRO A 246 -8.35 15.35 14.11
CA PRO A 246 -8.89 16.05 12.94
C PRO A 246 -8.45 15.40 11.64
N GLU A 247 -9.26 15.49 10.59
CA GLU A 247 -8.88 14.97 9.26
C GLU A 247 -7.73 15.78 8.64
N THR A 248 -7.50 17.02 9.11
CA THR A 248 -6.38 17.90 8.75
C THR A 248 -5.09 17.60 9.54
N TYR A 249 -4.81 16.33 9.85
CA TYR A 249 -3.70 15.95 10.74
C TYR A 249 -2.33 16.10 10.07
N TRP A 250 -2.29 15.98 8.75
CA TRP A 250 -1.11 16.18 7.90
C TRP A 250 -1.34 17.38 6.98
N THR A 251 -0.30 17.78 6.25
CA THR A 251 -0.35 18.96 5.38
C THR A 251 -0.12 18.56 3.93
N ALA A 252 -1.20 18.17 3.24
CA ALA A 252 -1.29 18.04 1.80
C ALA A 252 -2.74 17.72 1.40
N ALA A 253 -3.12 17.90 0.13
CA ALA A 253 -4.52 17.85 -0.29
C ALA A 253 -5.25 16.50 -0.07
N LEU A 254 -4.53 15.40 0.20
CA LEU A 254 -5.13 14.08 0.49
C LEU A 254 -5.05 13.68 1.97
N SER A 255 -4.71 14.60 2.88
CA SER A 255 -4.54 14.33 4.31
C SER A 255 -5.78 13.66 4.91
N SER A 256 -6.95 14.26 4.67
CA SER A 256 -8.23 13.82 5.24
C SER A 256 -8.59 12.41 4.83
N TRP A 257 -8.28 12.03 3.58
CA TRP A 257 -8.48 10.68 3.09
C TRP A 257 -7.59 9.68 3.83
N GLY A 258 -6.30 9.99 3.95
CA GLY A 258 -5.36 9.14 4.69
C GLY A 258 -5.74 8.98 6.17
N VAL A 259 -6.11 10.07 6.83
CA VAL A 259 -6.55 10.05 8.24
C VAL A 259 -7.82 9.22 8.42
N ALA A 260 -8.79 9.35 7.50
CA ALA A 260 -10.01 8.55 7.53
C ALA A 260 -9.71 7.05 7.38
N LEU A 261 -8.76 6.67 6.52
CA LEU A 261 -8.31 5.27 6.40
C LEU A 261 -7.65 4.76 7.68
N VAL A 262 -6.78 5.58 8.30
CA VAL A 262 -6.10 5.20 9.55
C VAL A 262 -7.09 5.03 10.71
N LYS A 263 -8.11 5.88 10.81
CA LYS A 263 -9.19 5.73 11.80
C LYS A 263 -9.95 4.41 11.69
N LEU A 264 -9.99 3.80 10.50
CA LEU A 264 -10.59 2.49 10.26
C LEU A 264 -9.62 1.32 10.48
N GLY A 265 -8.42 1.59 10.99
CA GLY A 265 -7.38 0.59 11.28
C GLY A 265 -6.53 0.20 10.07
N ASN A 266 -6.62 0.93 8.96
CA ASN A 266 -5.71 0.77 7.83
C ASN A 266 -4.40 1.53 8.07
N SER A 267 -3.38 1.25 7.26
CA SER A 267 -2.15 2.03 7.25
C SER A 267 -1.90 2.61 5.87
N VAL A 268 -1.28 3.78 5.83
CA VAL A 268 -1.04 4.55 4.63
C VAL A 268 0.44 4.92 4.54
N GLU A 269 0.97 4.96 3.32
CA GLU A 269 2.31 5.46 2.99
C GLU A 269 2.20 6.32 1.73
N ASN A 270 3.01 7.38 1.63
CA ASN A 270 3.30 8.02 0.35
C ASN A 270 4.37 7.20 -0.38
N LEU A 271 4.36 7.24 -1.71
CA LEU A 271 5.45 6.81 -2.58
C LEU A 271 6.22 8.06 -3.06
N PRO A 272 7.33 8.45 -2.40
CA PRO A 272 7.99 9.71 -2.74
C PRO A 272 8.63 9.68 -4.12
N SER A 273 8.75 10.87 -4.74
CA SER A 273 9.49 11.06 -6.00
C SER A 273 10.88 10.41 -6.00
N GLY A 274 11.20 9.76 -7.12
CA GLY A 274 12.40 8.95 -7.30
C GLY A 274 12.31 7.51 -6.78
N THR A 275 11.20 7.13 -6.13
CA THR A 275 10.95 5.73 -5.74
C THR A 275 10.33 4.97 -6.90
N ALA A 276 10.91 3.82 -7.26
CA ALA A 276 10.41 3.03 -8.38
C ALA A 276 9.10 2.30 -8.04
N ILE A 277 8.10 2.37 -8.93
CA ILE A 277 6.91 1.50 -8.85
C ILE A 277 7.29 0.11 -9.36
N THR A 278 7.35 -0.87 -8.46
CA THR A 278 7.69 -2.27 -8.79
C THR A 278 6.65 -3.24 -8.26
N TYR A 279 6.61 -4.46 -8.83
CA TYR A 279 5.81 -5.56 -8.31
C TYR A 279 6.62 -6.86 -8.35
N GLY A 280 6.80 -7.50 -7.20
CA GLY A 280 7.60 -8.71 -7.02
C GLY A 280 9.09 -8.46 -6.76
N ASN A 281 9.53 -7.21 -6.59
CA ASN A 281 10.89 -6.87 -6.21
C ASN A 281 11.03 -6.82 -4.68
N THR A 282 11.52 -7.91 -4.09
CA THR A 282 11.71 -8.02 -2.63
C THR A 282 12.74 -7.06 -2.04
N SER A 283 13.55 -6.40 -2.88
CA SER A 283 14.52 -5.38 -2.43
C SER A 283 13.91 -3.99 -2.38
N ASN A 284 12.74 -3.77 -3.00
CA ASN A 284 12.02 -2.52 -2.90
C ASN A 284 11.08 -2.57 -1.68
N PRO A 285 11.32 -1.78 -0.62
CA PRO A 285 10.47 -1.78 0.56
C PRO A 285 9.08 -1.16 0.31
N GLN A 286 8.89 -0.49 -0.83
CA GLN A 286 7.60 0.01 -1.30
C GLN A 286 7.10 -0.74 -2.55
N ASP A 287 7.56 -1.97 -2.78
CA ASP A 287 7.00 -2.82 -3.83
C ASP A 287 5.48 -3.00 -3.66
N LEU A 288 4.74 -2.94 -4.76
CA LEU A 288 3.27 -3.04 -4.76
C LEU A 288 2.76 -4.37 -4.19
N ALA A 289 3.57 -5.44 -4.14
CA ALA A 289 3.18 -6.68 -3.47
C ALA A 289 2.99 -6.51 -1.95
N ASN A 290 3.47 -5.40 -1.37
CA ASN A 290 3.32 -5.04 0.04
C ASN A 290 2.13 -4.09 0.31
N TYR A 291 1.37 -3.67 -0.71
CA TYR A 291 0.16 -2.85 -0.55
C TYR A 291 -1.12 -3.48 -1.13
N SER A 292 -2.24 -3.28 -0.45
CA SER A 292 -3.54 -3.81 -0.87
C SER A 292 -4.17 -2.91 -1.93
N VAL A 293 -3.94 -1.60 -1.82
CA VAL A 293 -4.44 -0.59 -2.74
C VAL A 293 -3.32 0.37 -3.09
N PHE A 294 -3.19 0.67 -4.38
CA PHE A 294 -2.38 1.75 -4.90
C PHE A 294 -3.32 2.87 -5.35
N VAL A 295 -3.11 4.07 -4.85
CA VAL A 295 -3.88 5.29 -5.16
C VAL A 295 -2.96 6.20 -5.95
N VAL A 296 -3.41 6.67 -7.09
CA VAL A 296 -2.67 7.64 -7.91
C VAL A 296 -3.65 8.74 -8.27
N ASP A 297 -3.28 9.98 -7.95
CA ASP A 297 -4.12 11.14 -8.18
C ASP A 297 -3.45 12.13 -9.12
N GLU A 298 -4.10 12.36 -10.27
CA GLU A 298 -3.65 13.25 -11.34
C GLU A 298 -2.15 13.11 -11.63
N PRO A 299 -1.68 11.92 -12.12
CA PRO A 299 -0.29 11.78 -12.52
C PRO A 299 0.01 12.80 -13.62
N ASN A 300 1.16 13.45 -13.53
CA ASN A 300 1.67 14.47 -14.44
C ASN A 300 2.84 13.96 -15.29
N ASN A 301 3.42 12.80 -14.96
CA ASN A 301 4.43 12.16 -15.80
C ASN A 301 3.99 10.78 -16.28
N LEU A 302 4.43 10.41 -17.47
CA LEU A 302 4.21 9.07 -18.00
C LEU A 302 4.88 7.99 -17.14
N PHE A 303 4.13 6.93 -16.83
CA PHE A 303 4.70 5.70 -16.31
C PHE A 303 5.68 5.07 -17.32
N THR A 304 6.82 4.60 -16.83
CA THR A 304 7.74 3.81 -17.64
C THR A 304 7.14 2.44 -18.00
N ALA A 305 7.69 1.77 -19.01
CA ALA A 305 7.22 0.43 -19.41
C ALA A 305 7.25 -0.61 -18.27
N SER A 306 8.25 -0.53 -17.39
CA SER A 306 8.36 -1.37 -16.19
C SER A 306 7.29 -1.05 -15.15
N GLU A 307 6.99 0.23 -14.92
CA GLU A 307 5.98 0.65 -13.94
C GLU A 307 4.58 0.28 -14.41
N LYS A 308 4.27 0.51 -15.70
CA LYS A 308 3.01 0.03 -16.32
C LYS A 308 2.85 -1.48 -16.12
N THR A 309 3.92 -2.24 -16.34
CA THR A 309 3.90 -3.69 -16.12
C THR A 309 3.66 -4.03 -14.65
N ALA A 310 4.30 -3.32 -13.72
CA ALA A 310 4.12 -3.50 -12.28
C ALA A 310 2.68 -3.21 -11.84
N ILE A 311 2.13 -2.05 -12.19
CA ILE A 311 0.76 -1.63 -11.84
C ILE A 311 -0.26 -2.62 -12.38
N LEU A 312 -0.17 -2.97 -13.67
CA LEU A 312 -1.13 -3.89 -14.28
C LEU A 312 -1.02 -5.31 -13.72
N THR A 313 0.19 -5.77 -13.41
CA THR A 313 0.41 -7.09 -12.79
C THR A 313 -0.07 -7.12 -11.34
N PHE A 314 0.12 -6.03 -10.59
CA PHE A 314 -0.42 -5.84 -9.26
C PHE A 314 -1.95 -5.98 -9.24
N VAL A 315 -2.66 -5.24 -10.11
CA VAL A 315 -4.12 -5.35 -10.24
C VAL A 315 -4.50 -6.76 -10.68
N LYS A 316 -3.88 -7.31 -11.73
CA LYS A 316 -4.18 -8.67 -12.22
C LYS A 316 -4.14 -9.73 -11.13
N ASN A 317 -3.19 -9.59 -10.18
CA ASN A 317 -2.97 -10.53 -9.09
C ASN A 317 -3.75 -10.23 -7.81
N GLY A 318 -4.70 -9.29 -7.85
CA GLY A 318 -5.64 -9.09 -6.76
C GLY A 318 -5.52 -7.76 -6.03
N GLY A 319 -4.59 -6.89 -6.44
CA GLY A 319 -4.47 -5.53 -5.95
C GLY A 319 -5.65 -4.64 -6.33
N GLY A 320 -5.87 -3.60 -5.53
CA GLY A 320 -6.80 -2.52 -5.84
C GLY A 320 -6.06 -1.33 -6.46
N LEU A 321 -6.57 -0.76 -7.56
CA LEU A 321 -6.07 0.50 -8.10
C LEU A 321 -7.16 1.57 -7.98
N PHE A 322 -6.86 2.66 -7.30
CA PHE A 322 -7.68 3.87 -7.32
C PHE A 322 -7.01 4.86 -8.28
N MET A 323 -7.69 5.12 -9.39
CA MET A 323 -7.26 6.06 -10.42
C MET A 323 -8.02 7.36 -10.23
N ILE A 324 -7.32 8.45 -10.00
CA ILE A 324 -7.88 9.78 -10.17
C ILE A 324 -7.19 10.43 -11.36
N SER A 325 -8.01 10.89 -12.30
CA SER A 325 -7.55 11.69 -13.42
C SER A 325 -7.97 13.14 -13.21
N ASP A 326 -7.74 13.99 -14.19
CA ASP A 326 -8.22 15.36 -14.19
C ASP A 326 -8.64 15.77 -15.61
N HIS A 327 -8.77 17.06 -15.89
CA HIS A 327 -9.19 17.58 -17.19
C HIS A 327 -8.12 17.55 -18.30
N THR A 328 -8.51 17.91 -19.51
CA THR A 328 -7.55 18.35 -20.54
C THR A 328 -6.96 19.71 -20.18
N GLN A 329 -5.66 19.92 -20.42
CA GLN A 329 -4.83 21.00 -19.87
C GLN A 329 -4.53 20.83 -18.37
N SER A 330 -4.49 19.60 -17.88
CA SER A 330 -4.02 19.29 -16.52
C SER A 330 -2.51 19.04 -16.45
N ASP A 331 -1.77 19.21 -17.56
CA ASP A 331 -0.31 19.17 -17.59
C ASP A 331 0.29 20.32 -16.73
N ARG A 332 0.68 20.01 -15.49
CA ARG A 332 1.18 20.99 -14.51
C ARG A 332 2.68 21.24 -14.62
N ASP A 333 3.45 20.34 -15.22
CA ASP A 333 4.90 20.47 -15.38
C ASP A 333 5.35 20.81 -16.80
N ASN A 334 4.41 20.87 -17.75
CA ASN A 334 4.59 21.19 -19.16
C ASN A 334 5.42 20.13 -19.90
N ASP A 335 5.28 18.86 -19.54
CA ASP A 335 5.92 17.73 -20.24
C ASP A 335 5.18 17.28 -21.51
N GLY A 336 3.97 17.83 -21.74
CA GLY A 336 3.11 17.59 -22.88
C GLY A 336 2.01 16.56 -22.66
N TYR A 337 1.86 16.03 -21.44
CA TYR A 337 0.85 15.01 -21.13
C TYR A 337 -0.13 15.45 -20.04
N ASP A 338 -1.40 15.55 -20.43
CA ASP A 338 -2.50 15.65 -19.46
C ASP A 338 -2.73 14.31 -18.74
N SER A 339 -3.25 14.35 -17.51
CA SER A 339 -3.54 13.15 -16.71
C SER A 339 -4.43 12.12 -17.44
N PRO A 340 -5.52 12.51 -18.15
CA PRO A 340 -6.27 11.58 -19.00
C PRO A 340 -5.41 10.85 -20.04
N ALA A 341 -4.43 11.53 -20.63
CA ALA A 341 -3.55 10.95 -21.62
C ALA A 341 -2.59 9.93 -20.98
N ILE A 342 -2.07 10.23 -19.79
CA ILE A 342 -1.20 9.32 -19.02
C ILE A 342 -1.93 8.03 -18.66
N TRP A 343 -3.17 8.14 -18.19
CA TRP A 343 -3.99 6.96 -17.88
C TRP A 343 -4.33 6.14 -19.13
N ASN A 344 -4.68 6.80 -20.23
CA ASN A 344 -4.90 6.09 -21.49
C ASN A 344 -3.63 5.39 -22.00
N ASP A 345 -2.47 6.02 -21.85
CA ASP A 345 -1.18 5.44 -22.21
C ASP A 345 -0.86 4.20 -21.34
N LEU A 346 -1.13 4.21 -20.03
CA LEU A 346 -1.09 2.98 -19.20
C LEU A 346 -2.00 1.89 -19.80
N MET A 347 -3.22 2.23 -20.19
CA MET A 347 -4.22 1.26 -20.66
C MET A 347 -3.92 0.72 -22.06
N THR A 348 -3.34 1.50 -22.98
CA THR A 348 -3.16 1.10 -24.39
C THR A 348 -1.71 0.87 -24.82
N ASN A 349 -0.73 1.42 -24.11
CA ASN A 349 0.69 1.33 -24.45
C ASN A 349 1.46 0.58 -23.34
N ASN A 350 1.08 -0.69 -23.15
CA ASN A 350 1.69 -1.61 -22.18
C ASN A 350 1.85 -3.01 -22.80
N SER A 351 2.69 -3.84 -22.18
CA SER A 351 2.96 -5.22 -22.62
C SER A 351 2.13 -6.30 -21.91
N VAL A 352 1.20 -5.93 -21.02
CA VAL A 352 0.45 -6.89 -20.19
C VAL A 352 -0.87 -7.27 -20.85
N GLN A 353 -1.70 -6.28 -21.16
CA GLN A 353 -2.98 -6.46 -21.86
C GLN A 353 -3.46 -5.11 -22.39
N ASN A 354 -3.90 -5.08 -23.65
CA ASN A 354 -4.52 -3.89 -24.22
C ASN A 354 -5.88 -3.62 -23.55
N ASN A 355 -6.08 -2.38 -23.09
CA ASN A 355 -7.25 -1.88 -22.39
C ASN A 355 -7.79 -2.86 -21.32
N PRO A 356 -6.99 -3.14 -20.26
CA PRO A 356 -7.34 -4.16 -19.28
C PRO A 356 -8.56 -3.80 -18.44
N PHE A 357 -8.89 -2.51 -18.34
CA PHE A 357 -10.00 -2.00 -17.53
C PHE A 357 -11.27 -1.74 -18.35
N GLY A 358 -11.20 -1.79 -19.68
CA GLY A 358 -12.38 -1.79 -20.53
C GLY A 358 -13.04 -0.42 -20.72
N TYR A 359 -12.28 0.66 -20.59
CA TYR A 359 -12.72 2.04 -20.83
C TYR A 359 -11.56 2.92 -21.28
N SER A 360 -11.85 4.14 -21.69
CA SER A 360 -10.88 5.21 -21.93
C SER A 360 -11.33 6.49 -21.24
N ILE A 361 -10.39 7.37 -20.90
CA ILE A 361 -10.68 8.69 -20.34
C ILE A 361 -10.65 9.71 -21.47
N ALA A 362 -11.77 10.35 -21.75
CA ALA A 362 -11.86 11.39 -22.76
C ALA A 362 -11.25 12.69 -22.24
N LEU A 363 -10.39 13.31 -23.05
CA LEU A 363 -9.81 14.63 -22.79
C LEU A 363 -10.92 15.68 -22.86
N THR A 364 -11.51 15.95 -21.71
CA THR A 364 -12.64 16.88 -21.52
C THR A 364 -12.33 17.78 -20.34
N ASN A 365 -13.06 18.88 -20.20
CA ASN A 365 -12.95 19.80 -19.08
C ASN A 365 -14.37 20.20 -18.69
N ILE A 366 -14.95 19.50 -17.72
CA ILE A 366 -16.33 19.66 -17.27
C ILE A 366 -16.38 20.16 -15.82
N SER A 367 -17.29 21.08 -15.55
CA SER A 367 -17.57 21.58 -14.21
C SER A 367 -19.06 21.49 -13.95
N GLU A 368 -19.47 20.60 -13.05
CA GLU A 368 -20.89 20.41 -12.71
C GLU A 368 -21.07 19.70 -11.36
N THR A 369 -22.26 19.79 -10.80
CA THR A 369 -22.73 18.88 -9.74
C THR A 369 -23.83 18.00 -10.32
N THR A 370 -23.63 16.69 -10.24
CA THR A 370 -24.59 15.69 -10.75
C THR A 370 -25.22 14.91 -9.61
N SER A 371 -26.48 14.52 -9.79
CA SER A 371 -27.17 13.48 -8.97
C SER A 371 -27.50 12.24 -9.80
N ASN A 372 -26.93 12.14 -11.02
CA ASN A 372 -27.14 11.02 -11.94
C ASN A 372 -26.27 9.83 -11.52
N VAL A 373 -26.67 9.23 -10.40
CA VAL A 373 -26.02 8.08 -9.76
C VAL A 373 -26.73 6.79 -10.18
N LEU A 374 -25.97 5.72 -10.38
CA LEU A 374 -26.52 4.39 -10.69
C LEU A 374 -27.56 3.99 -9.64
N ALA A 375 -28.77 3.66 -10.10
CA ALA A 375 -29.83 3.17 -9.22
C ALA A 375 -29.57 1.71 -8.83
N SER A 376 -28.78 1.48 -7.77
CA SER A 376 -28.49 0.14 -7.26
C SER A 376 -28.29 0.14 -5.75
N SER A 377 -29.24 -0.42 -5.01
CA SER A 377 -29.16 -0.54 -3.54
C SER A 377 -28.12 -1.54 -3.04
N ALA A 378 -27.53 -2.35 -3.94
CA ALA A 378 -26.53 -3.36 -3.60
C ALA A 378 -25.09 -2.90 -3.87
N ASN A 379 -24.90 -1.74 -4.51
CA ASN A 379 -23.57 -1.25 -4.82
C ASN A 379 -22.91 -0.70 -3.55
N VAL A 380 -21.90 -1.42 -3.04
CA VAL A 380 -21.20 -1.07 -1.79
C VAL A 380 -20.30 0.17 -1.90
N ILE A 381 -20.04 0.70 -3.11
CA ILE A 381 -19.38 1.99 -3.26
C ILE A 381 -20.38 3.12 -3.03
N LEU A 382 -21.59 2.97 -3.55
CA LEU A 382 -22.65 3.97 -3.45
C LEU A 382 -23.42 3.92 -2.11
N HIS A 383 -23.42 2.77 -1.43
CA HIS A 383 -24.13 2.52 -0.18
C HIS A 383 -23.26 1.78 0.84
N GLY A 384 -21.96 2.10 0.87
CA GLY A 384 -21.00 1.41 1.74
C GLY A 384 -21.05 1.86 3.19
N SER A 385 -20.15 1.28 3.97
CA SER A 385 -20.03 1.53 5.41
C SER A 385 -19.75 2.98 5.79
N GLN A 386 -19.28 3.81 4.85
CA GLN A 386 -18.87 5.19 5.07
C GLN A 386 -19.97 6.20 4.68
N GLY A 387 -21.15 5.70 4.29
CA GLY A 387 -22.31 6.52 3.97
C GLY A 387 -22.77 6.38 2.52
N ASN A 388 -23.84 7.10 2.20
CA ASN A 388 -24.45 7.08 0.88
C ASN A 388 -23.82 8.12 -0.05
N VAL A 389 -23.58 7.73 -1.30
CA VAL A 389 -23.19 8.61 -2.40
C VAL A 389 -24.43 8.96 -3.19
N THR A 390 -24.83 10.23 -3.15
CA THR A 390 -26.01 10.75 -3.86
C THR A 390 -25.64 11.78 -4.92
N GLN A 391 -24.44 12.37 -4.82
CA GLN A 391 -23.97 13.42 -5.71
C GLN A 391 -22.46 13.31 -5.96
N LEU A 392 -22.01 13.91 -7.05
CA LEU A 392 -20.59 14.15 -7.34
C LEU A 392 -20.47 15.54 -7.96
N LYS A 393 -19.51 16.33 -7.52
CA LYS A 393 -19.20 17.63 -8.11
C LYS A 393 -17.79 17.63 -8.67
N PHE A 394 -17.66 18.06 -9.92
CA PHE A 394 -16.38 18.33 -10.57
C PHE A 394 -16.14 19.83 -10.69
N SER A 395 -14.88 20.22 -10.53
CA SER A 395 -14.36 21.59 -10.68
C SER A 395 -13.26 21.60 -11.75
N ASN A 396 -13.60 21.02 -12.92
CA ASN A 396 -12.79 20.74 -14.11
C ASN A 396 -12.34 19.28 -14.18
N GLY A 397 -13.26 18.34 -14.46
CA GLY A 397 -12.91 16.95 -14.70
C GLY A 397 -12.89 16.55 -16.16
N ALA A 398 -12.35 15.36 -16.42
CA ALA A 398 -12.58 14.58 -17.63
C ALA A 398 -13.83 13.68 -17.51
N THR A 399 -14.04 12.82 -18.51
CA THR A 399 -15.13 11.85 -18.56
C THR A 399 -14.63 10.49 -19.06
N ILE A 400 -15.34 9.43 -18.73
CA ILE A 400 -15.02 8.06 -19.13
C ILE A 400 -15.94 7.64 -20.28
N THR A 401 -15.36 6.97 -21.27
CA THR A 401 -16.09 6.19 -22.28
C THR A 401 -15.84 4.71 -22.05
N LYS A 402 -16.89 3.98 -21.70
CA LYS A 402 -16.87 2.53 -21.52
C LYS A 402 -16.84 1.81 -22.87
N ALA A 403 -15.97 0.82 -23.01
CA ALA A 403 -16.00 -0.08 -24.16
C ALA A 403 -17.21 -1.03 -24.09
N SER A 404 -17.90 -1.23 -25.22
CA SER A 404 -19.02 -2.16 -25.30
C SER A 404 -18.58 -3.58 -24.96
N GLY A 405 -19.39 -4.31 -24.20
CA GLY A 405 -19.08 -5.68 -23.75
C GLY A 405 -17.97 -5.79 -22.69
N SER A 406 -17.34 -4.68 -22.29
CA SER A 406 -16.34 -4.71 -21.22
C SER A 406 -16.97 -4.89 -19.83
N GLN A 407 -16.13 -5.32 -18.89
CA GLN A 407 -16.40 -5.53 -17.48
C GLN A 407 -16.51 -4.24 -16.64
N ALA A 408 -16.18 -3.08 -17.22
CA ALA A 408 -16.31 -1.81 -16.52
C ALA A 408 -17.76 -1.58 -16.08
N THR A 409 -17.97 -0.98 -14.92
CA THR A 409 -19.30 -0.66 -14.39
C THR A 409 -19.35 0.84 -14.09
N PRO A 410 -20.06 1.64 -14.90
CA PRO A 410 -20.26 3.05 -14.61
C PRO A 410 -21.11 3.23 -13.35
N LEU A 411 -20.77 4.21 -12.53
CA LEU A 411 -21.45 4.50 -11.26
C LEU A 411 -22.13 5.87 -11.27
N ILE A 412 -21.51 6.87 -11.87
CA ILE A 412 -22.01 8.26 -11.88
C ILE A 412 -21.76 8.87 -13.26
N TRP A 413 -22.74 9.58 -13.80
CA TRP A 413 -22.67 10.27 -15.10
C TRP A 413 -22.90 11.77 -14.93
N GLN A 414 -22.55 12.54 -15.96
CA GLN A 414 -22.99 13.93 -16.08
C GLN A 414 -24.52 14.04 -15.94
N GLY A 415 -25.01 15.13 -15.35
CA GLY A 415 -26.40 15.30 -14.93
C GLY A 415 -27.41 15.22 -16.08
N SER A 416 -27.05 15.76 -17.25
CA SER A 416 -27.91 15.75 -18.44
C SER A 416 -27.76 14.50 -19.32
N SER A 417 -26.86 13.57 -18.95
CA SER A 417 -26.58 12.39 -19.77
C SER A 417 -27.50 11.22 -19.45
N ALA A 418 -27.86 10.44 -20.47
CA ALA A 418 -28.46 9.13 -20.23
C ALA A 418 -27.43 8.20 -19.56
N GLN A 419 -27.88 7.34 -18.64
CA GLN A 419 -27.02 6.29 -18.08
C GLN A 419 -26.65 5.28 -19.17
N GLY A 420 -25.44 5.41 -19.71
CA GLY A 420 -24.96 4.67 -20.87
C GLY A 420 -23.44 4.51 -20.87
N LEU A 421 -22.85 4.43 -22.06
CA LEU A 421 -21.42 4.12 -22.24
C LEU A 421 -20.50 5.36 -22.25
N SER A 422 -21.03 6.58 -22.23
CA SER A 422 -20.27 7.83 -22.35
C SER A 422 -20.66 8.82 -21.27
N ASN A 423 -19.88 9.91 -21.12
CA ASN A 423 -20.12 10.98 -20.15
C ASN A 423 -20.19 10.48 -18.70
N ILE A 424 -19.41 9.44 -18.42
CA ILE A 424 -19.30 8.84 -17.10
C ILE A 424 -18.27 9.65 -16.30
N MET A 425 -18.56 9.96 -15.04
CA MET A 425 -17.67 10.70 -14.14
C MET A 425 -16.96 9.77 -13.15
N CYS A 426 -17.60 8.65 -12.80
CA CYS A 426 -17.01 7.61 -11.95
C CYS A 426 -17.38 6.22 -12.47
N ALA A 427 -16.41 5.32 -12.53
CA ALA A 427 -16.60 3.93 -12.92
C ALA A 427 -15.72 2.99 -12.09
N THR A 428 -16.09 1.72 -12.06
CA THR A 428 -15.22 0.64 -11.59
C THR A 428 -14.92 -0.36 -12.70
N SER A 429 -13.93 -1.20 -12.47
CA SER A 429 -13.63 -2.36 -13.32
C SER A 429 -12.94 -3.45 -12.51
N THR A 430 -12.66 -4.56 -13.18
CA THR A 430 -11.85 -5.66 -12.64
C THR A 430 -10.85 -6.11 -13.68
N PHE A 431 -9.67 -6.51 -13.24
CA PHE A 431 -8.67 -7.16 -14.09
C PHE A 431 -8.01 -8.28 -13.32
N GLY A 432 -8.04 -9.51 -13.88
CA GLY A 432 -7.71 -10.70 -13.12
C GLY A 432 -8.57 -10.85 -11.87
N THR A 433 -7.96 -10.91 -10.69
CA THR A 433 -8.66 -10.96 -9.39
C THR A 433 -8.67 -9.62 -8.64
N GLY A 434 -8.16 -8.56 -9.27
CA GLY A 434 -8.11 -7.20 -8.71
C GLY A 434 -9.31 -6.35 -9.07
N ARG A 435 -9.32 -5.16 -8.47
CA ARG A 435 -10.42 -4.20 -8.53
C ARG A 435 -9.86 -2.84 -8.92
N VAL A 436 -10.62 -2.07 -9.69
CA VAL A 436 -10.24 -0.72 -10.11
C VAL A 436 -11.40 0.23 -9.88
N CYS A 437 -11.13 1.41 -9.34
CA CYS A 437 -12.07 2.53 -9.29
C CYS A 437 -11.42 3.73 -9.96
N CYS A 438 -12.19 4.44 -10.78
CA CYS A 438 -11.75 5.64 -11.47
C CYS A 438 -12.72 6.78 -11.24
N ILE A 439 -12.19 7.92 -10.79
CA ILE A 439 -12.86 9.23 -10.73
C ILE A 439 -12.04 10.16 -11.62
N THR A 440 -12.67 10.98 -12.45
CA THR A 440 -11.96 11.76 -13.47
C THR A 440 -11.81 13.25 -13.14
N ASP A 441 -11.68 13.56 -11.85
CA ASP A 441 -11.36 14.90 -11.33
C ASP A 441 -10.71 14.71 -9.95
N SER A 442 -9.66 15.47 -9.65
CA SER A 442 -8.93 15.48 -8.37
C SER A 442 -9.62 16.35 -7.31
N SER A 443 -10.40 17.35 -7.72
CA SER A 443 -11.09 18.27 -6.79
C SER A 443 -12.00 17.59 -5.76
N PRO A 444 -12.68 16.46 -6.01
CA PRO A 444 -13.45 15.75 -4.99
C PRO A 444 -12.60 15.16 -3.85
N ALA A 445 -11.30 14.90 -4.08
CA ALA A 445 -10.38 14.33 -3.10
C ALA A 445 -9.68 15.41 -2.27
N ASP A 446 -9.49 16.60 -2.84
CA ASP A 446 -8.82 17.75 -2.21
C ASP A 446 -9.50 18.17 -0.91
N ASP A 447 -8.78 18.17 0.20
CA ASP A 447 -9.31 18.55 1.50
C ASP A 447 -9.01 19.99 1.92
N GLY A 448 -8.30 20.74 1.08
CA GLY A 448 -7.93 22.13 1.33
C GLY A 448 -6.78 22.32 2.31
N THR A 449 -6.08 21.25 2.73
CA THR A 449 -4.97 21.31 3.71
C THR A 449 -3.59 21.47 3.08
N GLY A 450 -3.54 22.11 1.92
CA GLY A 450 -2.38 22.01 1.04
C GLY A 450 -1.12 22.68 1.55
N SER A 451 0.00 22.25 0.97
CA SER A 451 1.36 22.73 1.21
C SER A 451 1.46 24.26 1.10
N PRO A 452 2.30 24.92 1.91
CA PRO A 452 2.50 26.37 1.83
C PRO A 452 2.90 26.84 0.42
N GLY A 453 2.08 27.70 -0.18
CA GLY A 453 2.29 28.23 -1.53
C GLY A 453 1.34 27.64 -2.58
N ASN A 454 0.68 26.53 -2.26
CA ASN A 454 -0.31 25.91 -3.15
C ASN A 454 -1.71 26.48 -2.85
N THR A 455 -2.52 26.59 -3.90
CA THR A 455 -3.93 26.98 -3.83
C THR A 455 -4.78 25.75 -4.03
N VAL A 456 -5.20 25.14 -2.93
CA VAL A 456 -6.06 23.96 -2.91
C VAL A 456 -7.45 24.30 -2.34
N TYR A 457 -8.42 23.42 -2.48
CA TYR A 457 -9.83 23.67 -2.19
C TYR A 457 -10.47 22.53 -1.37
N PRO A 458 -11.41 22.81 -0.46
CA PRO A 458 -11.96 21.80 0.46
C PRO A 458 -13.02 20.88 -0.19
N GLY A 459 -12.75 20.33 -1.36
CA GLY A 459 -13.66 19.47 -2.11
C GLY A 459 -14.10 18.22 -1.36
N TRP A 460 -13.24 17.60 -0.55
CA TRP A 460 -13.51 16.45 0.32
C TRP A 460 -14.77 16.66 1.19
N THR A 461 -14.95 17.89 1.67
CA THR A 461 -16.06 18.29 2.54
C THR A 461 -17.10 19.17 1.84
N GLU A 462 -16.85 19.55 0.59
CA GLU A 462 -17.69 20.49 -0.15
C GLU A 462 -19.12 19.96 -0.33
N ILE A 463 -19.25 18.67 -0.62
CA ILE A 463 -20.54 17.97 -0.61
C ILE A 463 -20.44 16.69 0.22
N SER A 464 -21.56 16.30 0.85
CA SER A 464 -21.61 15.17 1.77
C SER A 464 -21.28 13.81 1.15
N SER A 465 -21.17 13.72 -0.18
CA SER A 465 -20.92 12.47 -0.90
C SER A 465 -19.47 12.26 -1.33
N HIS A 466 -18.60 13.28 -1.29
CA HIS A 466 -17.21 13.14 -1.74
C HIS A 466 -16.40 12.21 -0.83
N ALA A 467 -16.35 12.49 0.48
CA ALA A 467 -15.68 11.60 1.43
C ALA A 467 -16.26 10.16 1.41
N PRO A 468 -17.60 9.92 1.46
CA PRO A 468 -18.14 8.58 1.33
C PRO A 468 -17.77 7.87 0.02
N LEU A 469 -17.72 8.57 -1.13
CA LEU A 469 -17.36 7.97 -2.40
C LEU A 469 -15.92 7.43 -2.37
N HIS A 470 -14.96 8.26 -1.96
CA HIS A 470 -13.55 7.85 -1.87
C HIS A 470 -13.37 6.75 -0.85
N MET A 471 -13.93 6.90 0.35
CA MET A 471 -13.75 5.91 1.40
C MET A 471 -14.43 4.58 1.09
N ASN A 472 -15.65 4.57 0.56
CA ASN A 472 -16.29 3.32 0.15
C ASN A 472 -15.56 2.64 -1.01
N ALA A 473 -15.05 3.41 -1.99
CA ALA A 473 -14.23 2.88 -3.06
C ALA A 473 -12.92 2.29 -2.53
N SER A 474 -12.21 2.98 -1.63
CA SER A 474 -11.00 2.48 -0.96
C SER A 474 -11.23 1.16 -0.25
N LEU A 475 -12.28 1.05 0.57
CA LEU A 475 -12.60 -0.17 1.31
C LEU A 475 -13.00 -1.32 0.37
N TRP A 476 -13.71 -1.01 -0.72
CA TRP A 476 -14.04 -2.01 -1.74
C TRP A 476 -12.78 -2.49 -2.48
N LEU A 477 -11.87 -1.59 -2.85
CA LEU A 477 -10.57 -1.95 -3.45
C LEU A 477 -9.75 -2.84 -2.52
N ALA A 478 -9.75 -2.53 -1.22
CA ALA A 478 -9.08 -3.27 -0.16
C ALA A 478 -9.78 -4.58 0.24
N LYS A 479 -10.93 -4.90 -0.35
CA LYS A 479 -11.76 -6.09 -0.06
C LYS A 479 -12.24 -6.14 1.39
N GLN A 480 -12.49 -4.98 1.98
CA GLN A 480 -13.03 -4.82 3.34
C GLN A 480 -14.56 -4.66 3.37
N GLN A 481 -15.20 -4.58 2.21
CA GLN A 481 -16.65 -4.62 2.02
C GLN A 481 -17.06 -5.24 0.68
#